data_AF-A0A9Q1CDW1-F1
#
_entry.id   AF-A0A9Q1CDW1-F1
#
_cell.length_a   1.000
_cell.length_b   1.000
_cell.length_c   1.000
_cell.angle_alpha   90.00
_cell.angle_beta   90.00
_cell.angle_gamma   90.00
#
_symmetry.space_group_name_H-M   'P 1'
#
loop_
_entity.id
_entity.type
_entity.pdbx_description
1 polymer ?
#
loop_
_entity_poly.entity_id
_entity_poly.type
_entity_poly.pdbx_seq_one_letter_code
_entity_poly.pdbx_strand_id
1 'polypeptide(L)'
;MQLKTESSKTPVSVILLEVHTSYYLYSQKENIEHLLSSVVQKTKDLCPQLFDEAKEMTDRYRILLRLFASCHNVYNLASTFTDADIKALELSIAAYMEYFRTHFSDETVTPKMHLLEYHVIPFIRKWRVGLGFLGEQGGESVHARINAIKRDVRGLKDELAVLESVMKTHWVQTRPGAQ
;
A
#
# COMPACT_ATOMS: atom_id res chain seq x y z
N MET A 1 -40.02 2.86 27.64
CA MET A 1 -38.62 2.40 27.79
C MET A 1 -38.09 2.16 26.39
N GLN A 2 -37.42 3.15 25.83
CA GLN A 2 -36.90 3.13 24.45
C GLN A 2 -35.64 2.26 24.41
N LEU A 3 -35.65 1.20 23.60
CA LEU A 3 -34.45 0.45 23.24
C LEU A 3 -33.68 1.27 22.20
N LYS A 4 -32.58 1.89 22.62
CA LYS A 4 -31.59 2.48 21.72
C LYS A 4 -30.93 1.35 20.92
N THR A 5 -31.16 1.33 19.63
CA THR A 5 -30.37 0.55 18.67
C THR A 5 -29.01 1.20 18.53
N GLU A 6 -27.99 0.63 19.16
CA GLU A 6 -26.59 0.96 18.87
C GLU A 6 -26.26 0.46 17.46
N SER A 7 -26.21 1.39 16.52
CA SER A 7 -25.62 1.19 15.20
C SER A 7 -24.12 0.99 15.41
N SER A 8 -23.71 -0.29 15.43
CA SER A 8 -22.33 -0.73 15.27
C SER A 8 -21.84 -0.33 13.88
N LYS A 9 -21.51 0.95 13.70
CA LYS A 9 -20.68 1.41 12.58
C LYS A 9 -19.30 0.83 12.82
N THR A 10 -18.98 -0.29 12.17
CA THR A 10 -17.59 -0.68 11.98
C THR A 10 -16.88 0.52 11.34
N PRO A 11 -15.93 1.15 12.03
CA PRO A 11 -15.29 2.34 11.50
C PRO A 11 -14.51 1.91 10.27
N VAL A 12 -14.75 2.61 9.17
CA VAL A 12 -14.13 2.44 7.85
C VAL A 12 -12.60 2.36 7.94
N SER A 13 -12.01 2.94 9.00
CA SER A 13 -10.63 2.75 9.45
C SER A 13 -10.14 1.29 9.41
N VAL A 14 -10.99 0.28 9.67
CA VAL A 14 -10.60 -1.14 9.67
C VAL A 14 -10.32 -1.65 8.26
N ILE A 15 -11.02 -1.13 7.25
CA ILE A 15 -10.78 -1.48 5.84
C ILE A 15 -9.48 -0.84 5.32
N LEU A 16 -9.02 0.26 5.93
CA LEU A 16 -7.76 0.93 5.58
C LEU A 16 -6.55 0.40 6.37
N LEU A 17 -6.76 -0.16 7.56
CA LEU A 17 -5.69 -0.65 8.45
C LEU A 17 -5.19 -2.07 8.11
N GLU A 18 -6.01 -2.95 7.53
CA GLU A 18 -5.58 -4.29 7.10
C GLU A 18 -4.90 -4.32 5.71
N VAL A 19 -4.56 -3.16 5.14
CA VAL A 19 -4.00 -3.02 3.77
C VAL A 19 -2.47 -3.04 3.75
N HIS A 20 -1.82 -3.49 4.82
CA HIS A 20 -0.36 -3.49 4.92
C HIS A 20 0.33 -4.44 3.93
N THR A 21 -0.40 -5.36 3.31
CA THR A 21 0.12 -6.37 2.37
C THR A 21 -0.24 -6.13 0.89
N SER A 22 -0.98 -5.05 0.57
CA SER A 22 -1.70 -4.97 -0.72
C SER A 22 -1.52 -3.66 -1.49
N TYR A 23 -0.47 -2.86 -1.26
CA TYR A 23 -0.20 -1.66 -2.05
C TYR A 23 -0.17 -1.92 -3.57
N TYR A 24 0.28 -3.11 -3.99
CA TYR A 24 0.25 -3.57 -5.38
C TYR A 24 -1.17 -3.82 -5.93
N LEU A 25 -2.08 -4.30 -5.07
CA LEU A 25 -3.47 -4.56 -5.44
C LEU A 25 -4.24 -3.26 -5.71
N TYR A 26 -3.97 -2.18 -4.98
CA TYR A 26 -4.69 -0.90 -5.19
C TYR A 26 -4.07 0.01 -6.26
N SER A 27 -2.92 -0.36 -6.82
CA SER A 27 -2.21 0.45 -7.83
C SER A 27 -2.66 0.15 -9.27
N GLN A 28 -3.26 -1.02 -9.50
CA GLN A 28 -3.76 -1.44 -10.81
C GLN A 28 -5.25 -1.18 -10.93
N LYS A 29 -5.66 -0.60 -12.06
CA LYS A 29 -7.06 -0.22 -12.32
C LYS A 29 -7.98 -1.43 -12.26
N GLU A 30 -7.53 -2.56 -12.82
CA GLU A 30 -8.26 -3.82 -12.92
C GLU A 30 -8.60 -4.38 -11.54
N ASN A 31 -7.67 -4.27 -10.59
CA ASN A 31 -7.85 -4.76 -9.23
C ASN A 31 -8.82 -3.89 -8.43
N ILE A 32 -8.76 -2.55 -8.61
CA ILE A 32 -9.74 -1.63 -8.01
C ILE A 32 -11.15 -2.00 -8.49
N GLU A 33 -11.33 -2.20 -9.79
CA GLU A 33 -12.63 -2.57 -10.38
C GLU A 33 -13.13 -3.92 -9.84
N HIS A 34 -12.25 -4.93 -9.78
CA HIS A 34 -12.60 -6.25 -9.27
C HIS A 34 -13.00 -6.22 -7.79
N LEU A 35 -12.24 -5.52 -6.95
CA LEU A 35 -12.53 -5.42 -5.52
C LEU A 35 -13.90 -4.77 -5.29
N LEU A 36 -14.12 -3.62 -5.94
CA LEU A 36 -15.32 -2.82 -5.76
C LEU A 36 -16.58 -3.51 -6.32
N SER A 37 -16.47 -4.14 -7.49
CA SER A 37 -17.58 -4.94 -8.04
C SER A 37 -17.92 -6.14 -7.16
N SER A 38 -16.91 -6.79 -6.56
CA SER A 38 -17.17 -7.90 -5.63
C SER A 38 -17.94 -7.46 -4.38
N VAL A 39 -17.68 -6.26 -3.84
CA VAL A 39 -18.42 -5.72 -2.70
C VAL A 39 -19.88 -5.49 -3.06
N VAL A 40 -20.15 -4.81 -4.16
CA VAL A 40 -21.52 -4.53 -4.63
C VAL A 40 -22.28 -5.82 -4.91
N GLN A 41 -21.64 -6.80 -5.56
CA GLN A 41 -22.26 -8.08 -5.88
C GLN A 41 -22.60 -8.87 -4.61
N LYS A 42 -21.66 -8.98 -3.65
CA LYS A 42 -21.92 -9.66 -2.38
C LYS A 42 -23.02 -8.97 -1.57
N THR A 43 -23.06 -7.64 -1.55
CA THR A 43 -24.14 -6.90 -0.87
C THR A 43 -25.48 -7.18 -1.54
N LYS A 44 -25.53 -7.21 -2.88
CA LYS A 44 -26.75 -7.58 -3.61
C LYS A 44 -27.25 -8.98 -3.24
N ASP A 45 -26.34 -9.93 -3.06
CA ASP A 45 -26.68 -11.33 -2.81
C ASP A 45 -27.08 -11.59 -1.34
N LEU A 46 -26.44 -10.92 -0.39
CA LEU A 46 -26.61 -11.17 1.05
C LEU A 46 -27.52 -10.16 1.77
N CYS A 47 -27.48 -8.89 1.36
CA CYS A 47 -28.19 -7.79 2.00
C CYS A 47 -28.75 -6.81 0.95
N PRO A 48 -29.74 -7.22 0.13
CA PRO A 48 -30.26 -6.41 -0.97
C PRO A 48 -30.75 -5.02 -0.55
N GLN A 49 -31.22 -4.88 0.69
CA GLN A 49 -31.68 -3.62 1.26
C GLN A 49 -30.58 -2.54 1.41
N LEU A 50 -29.31 -2.95 1.41
CA LEU A 50 -28.15 -2.05 1.47
C LEU A 50 -27.50 -1.83 0.10
N PHE A 51 -28.12 -2.31 -0.98
CA PHE A 51 -27.51 -2.28 -2.31
C PHE A 51 -27.19 -0.86 -2.78
N ASP A 52 -28.14 0.08 -2.64
CA ASP A 52 -27.96 1.45 -3.10
C ASP A 52 -26.88 2.19 -2.29
N GLU A 53 -26.87 2.00 -0.97
CA GLU A 53 -25.84 2.54 -0.08
C GLU A 53 -24.45 1.98 -0.44
N ALA A 54 -24.35 0.66 -0.63
CA ALA A 54 -23.09 0.01 -1.00
C ALA A 54 -22.58 0.47 -2.36
N LYS A 55 -23.48 0.73 -3.32
CA LYS A 55 -23.13 1.25 -4.64
C LYS A 55 -22.59 2.69 -4.55
N GLU A 56 -23.30 3.57 -3.84
CA GLU A 56 -22.86 4.96 -3.64
C GLU A 56 -21.50 5.03 -2.92
N MET A 57 -21.35 4.23 -1.86
CA MET A 57 -20.10 4.09 -1.10
C MET A 57 -18.97 3.62 -2.03
N THR A 58 -19.23 2.61 -2.84
CA THR A 58 -18.27 2.04 -3.80
C THR A 58 -17.82 3.06 -4.84
N ASP A 59 -18.73 3.90 -5.34
CA ASP A 59 -18.39 4.95 -6.30
C ASP A 59 -17.47 6.02 -5.69
N ARG A 60 -17.67 6.38 -4.43
CA ARG A 60 -16.75 7.26 -3.69
C ARG A 60 -15.36 6.64 -3.56
N TYR A 61 -15.29 5.37 -3.16
CA TYR A 61 -14.03 4.64 -3.05
C TYR A 61 -13.30 4.47 -4.38
N ARG A 62 -14.05 4.28 -5.47
CA ARG A 62 -13.48 4.19 -6.82
C ARG A 62 -12.68 5.44 -7.16
N ILE A 63 -13.25 6.62 -6.88
CA ILE A 63 -12.57 7.89 -7.13
C ILE A 63 -11.37 8.04 -6.21
N LEU A 64 -11.55 7.79 -4.90
CA LEU A 64 -10.49 7.89 -3.90
C LEU A 64 -9.28 7.00 -4.26
N LEU A 65 -9.51 5.73 -4.57
CA LEU A 65 -8.46 4.77 -4.90
C LEU A 65 -7.75 5.10 -6.22
N ARG A 66 -8.46 5.65 -7.21
CA ARG A 66 -7.84 6.12 -8.46
C ARG A 66 -6.94 7.33 -8.24
N LEU A 67 -7.36 8.28 -7.41
CA LEU A 67 -6.54 9.44 -7.02
C LEU A 67 -5.31 9.00 -6.20
N PHE A 68 -5.47 8.01 -5.33
CA PHE A 68 -4.33 7.44 -4.61
C PHE A 68 -3.37 6.73 -5.57
N ALA A 69 -3.89 5.91 -6.50
CA ALA A 69 -3.10 5.18 -7.47
C ALA A 69 -2.29 6.13 -8.37
N SER A 70 -2.84 7.28 -8.77
CA SER A 70 -2.09 8.27 -9.55
C SER A 70 -0.91 8.85 -8.77
N CYS A 71 -1.05 9.06 -7.46
CA CYS A 71 0.07 9.45 -6.60
C CYS A 71 1.10 8.32 -6.50
N HIS A 72 0.64 7.12 -6.12
CA HIS A 72 1.48 5.96 -5.83
C HIS A 72 2.32 5.52 -7.02
N ASN A 73 1.72 5.47 -8.21
CA ASN A 73 2.42 5.07 -9.44
C ASN A 73 3.55 6.03 -9.83
N VAL A 74 3.51 7.27 -9.35
CA VAL A 74 4.58 8.25 -9.61
C VAL A 74 5.69 8.10 -8.57
N TYR A 75 5.39 8.24 -7.28
CA TYR A 75 6.44 8.27 -6.25
C TYR A 75 7.08 6.91 -5.94
N ASN A 76 6.41 5.79 -6.25
CA ASN A 76 6.91 4.45 -5.96
C ASN A 76 7.89 3.92 -7.02
N LEU A 77 8.21 4.71 -8.05
CA LEU A 77 9.18 4.33 -9.07
C LEU A 77 10.62 4.43 -8.54
N ALA A 78 11.45 3.47 -8.96
CA ALA A 78 12.90 3.56 -8.84
C ALA A 78 13.45 4.41 -10.00
N SER A 79 13.06 5.68 -10.06
CA SER A 79 13.48 6.64 -11.08
C SER A 79 13.85 8.01 -10.48
N THR A 80 14.55 8.81 -11.28
CA THR A 80 14.83 10.21 -10.97
C THR A 80 13.66 11.11 -11.33
N PHE A 81 13.56 12.26 -10.67
CA PHE A 81 12.45 13.21 -10.82
C PHE A 81 12.89 14.55 -11.40
N THR A 82 12.21 14.97 -12.47
CA THR A 82 12.27 16.35 -12.99
C THR A 82 11.37 17.28 -12.17
N ASP A 83 11.54 18.60 -12.31
CA ASP A 83 10.62 19.56 -11.67
C ASP A 83 9.17 19.41 -12.15
N ALA A 84 8.97 19.00 -13.40
CA ALA A 84 7.65 18.72 -13.95
C ALA A 84 7.01 17.49 -13.27
N ASP A 85 7.78 16.42 -13.04
CA ASP A 85 7.31 15.22 -12.34
C ASP A 85 6.92 15.56 -10.90
N ILE A 86 7.75 16.35 -10.21
CA ILE A 86 7.46 16.81 -8.84
C ILE A 86 6.18 17.63 -8.81
N LYS A 87 5.97 18.51 -9.80
CA LYS A 87 4.76 19.34 -9.85
C LYS A 87 3.51 18.49 -10.12
N ALA A 88 3.60 17.52 -11.03
CA ALA A 88 2.51 16.59 -11.31
C ALA A 88 2.14 15.74 -10.09
N LEU A 89 3.14 15.28 -9.33
CA LEU A 89 2.93 14.56 -8.08
C LEU A 89 2.29 15.44 -7.01
N GLU A 90 2.76 16.68 -6.83
CA GLU A 90 2.18 17.64 -5.87
C GLU A 90 0.70 17.90 -6.16
N LEU A 91 0.33 18.08 -7.43
CA LEU A 91 -1.06 18.25 -7.85
C LEU A 91 -1.90 16.99 -7.60
N SER A 92 -1.33 15.80 -7.84
CA SER A 92 -2.02 14.53 -7.59
C SER A 92 -2.30 14.32 -6.11
N ILE A 93 -1.31 14.59 -5.25
CA ILE A 93 -1.44 14.49 -3.79
C ILE A 93 -2.50 15.49 -3.28
N ALA A 94 -2.47 16.72 -3.78
CA ALA A 94 -3.47 17.73 -3.42
C ALA A 94 -4.89 17.27 -3.81
N ALA A 95 -5.08 16.75 -5.03
CA ALA A 95 -6.37 16.25 -5.48
C ALA A 95 -6.87 15.06 -4.64
N TYR A 96 -5.99 14.12 -4.30
CA TYR A 96 -6.31 13.00 -3.41
C TYR A 96 -6.74 13.47 -2.02
N MET A 97 -5.96 14.35 -1.39
CA MET A 97 -6.21 14.82 -0.03
C MET A 97 -7.47 15.70 0.05
N GLU A 98 -7.71 16.55 -0.95
CA GLU A 98 -8.92 17.36 -1.05
C GLU A 98 -10.16 16.48 -1.21
N TYR A 99 -10.10 15.48 -2.10
CA TYR A 99 -11.21 14.55 -2.30
C TYR A 99 -11.52 13.77 -1.01
N PHE A 100 -10.48 13.28 -0.31
CA PHE A 100 -10.64 12.59 0.97
C PHE A 100 -11.34 13.47 2.00
N ARG A 101 -10.84 14.68 2.26
CA ARG A 101 -11.44 15.59 3.25
C ARG A 101 -12.87 15.98 2.91
N THR A 102 -13.19 16.12 1.63
CA THR A 102 -14.53 16.51 1.16
C THR A 102 -15.54 15.38 1.30
N HIS A 103 -15.18 14.14 0.92
CA HIS A 103 -16.13 13.02 0.82
C HIS A 103 -16.09 12.06 2.01
N PHE A 104 -15.07 12.20 2.87
CA PHE A 104 -14.84 11.44 4.09
C PHE A 104 -14.55 12.38 5.26
N SER A 105 -15.38 13.43 5.43
CA SER A 105 -15.18 14.50 6.41
C SER A 105 -15.12 14.05 7.87
N ASP A 106 -15.75 12.91 8.17
CA ASP A 106 -15.81 12.34 9.51
C ASP A 106 -14.58 11.45 9.82
N GLU A 107 -13.76 11.16 8.80
CA GLU A 107 -12.59 10.30 8.93
C GLU A 107 -11.34 11.10 9.30
N THR A 108 -10.45 10.46 10.05
CA THR A 108 -9.19 11.08 10.46
C THR A 108 -8.11 10.86 9.40
N VAL A 109 -7.33 11.91 9.11
CA VAL A 109 -6.12 11.80 8.28
C VAL A 109 -5.10 10.90 8.97
N THR A 110 -4.77 9.76 8.35
CA THR A 110 -3.82 8.80 8.92
C THR A 110 -2.37 9.34 8.88
N PRO A 111 -1.46 8.83 9.72
CA PRO A 111 -0.05 9.21 9.66
C PRO A 111 0.59 9.01 8.27
N LYS A 112 0.20 7.96 7.53
CA LYS A 112 0.69 7.71 6.17
C LYS A 112 0.21 8.77 5.18
N MET A 113 -1.04 9.23 5.31
CA MET A 113 -1.56 10.32 4.49
C MET A 113 -0.89 11.65 4.83
N HIS A 114 -0.62 11.90 6.11
CA HIS A 114 0.16 13.07 6.55
C HIS A 114 1.58 13.06 5.97
N LEU A 115 2.26 11.90 6.02
CA LEU A 115 3.56 11.72 5.38
C LEU A 115 3.50 11.99 3.86
N LEU A 116 2.48 11.45 3.20
CA LEU A 116 2.24 11.68 1.77
C LEU A 116 2.09 13.17 1.46
N GLU A 117 1.25 13.87 2.20
CA GLU A 117 0.92 15.27 1.95
C GLU A 117 2.08 16.24 2.24
N TYR A 118 2.73 16.09 3.39
CA TYR A 118 3.66 17.10 3.89
C TYR A 118 5.13 16.75 3.69
N HIS A 119 5.48 15.47 3.52
CA HIS A 119 6.88 15.03 3.57
C HIS A 119 7.39 14.46 2.25
N VAL A 120 6.53 13.89 1.39
CA VAL A 120 6.97 13.30 0.12
C VAL A 120 7.54 14.33 -0.84
N ILE A 121 6.86 15.48 -1.03
CA ILE A 121 7.35 16.51 -1.95
C ILE A 121 8.67 17.13 -1.48
N PRO A 122 8.85 17.56 -0.21
CA PRO A 122 10.14 18.01 0.28
C PRO A 122 11.26 16.98 0.12
N PHE A 123 10.95 15.70 0.36
CA PHE A 123 11.89 14.61 0.19
C PHE A 123 12.37 14.49 -1.26
N ILE A 124 11.45 14.39 -2.21
CA ILE A 124 11.78 14.22 -3.64
C ILE A 124 12.46 15.48 -4.20
N ARG A 125 12.07 16.69 -3.76
CA ARG A 125 12.78 17.93 -4.14
C ARG A 125 14.25 17.91 -3.70
N LYS A 126 14.54 17.39 -2.51
CA LYS A 126 15.89 17.33 -1.95
C LYS A 126 16.76 16.28 -2.67
N TRP A 127 16.23 15.08 -2.87
CA TRP A 127 17.03 13.93 -3.31
C TRP A 127 16.87 13.57 -4.79
N ARG A 128 15.85 14.12 -5.45
CA ARG A 128 15.55 13.91 -6.89
C ARG A 128 15.33 12.45 -7.28
N VAL A 129 14.99 11.60 -6.32
CA VAL A 129 14.70 10.18 -6.50
C VAL A 129 13.34 9.83 -5.91
N GLY A 130 12.65 8.89 -6.54
CA GLY A 130 11.42 8.30 -6.00
C GLY A 130 11.67 7.48 -4.75
N LEU A 131 10.60 7.23 -3.99
CA LEU A 131 10.65 6.43 -2.77
C LEU A 131 10.91 4.95 -3.05
N GLY A 132 10.73 4.49 -4.30
CA GLY A 132 11.03 3.11 -4.70
C GLY A 132 12.49 2.70 -4.44
N PHE A 133 13.44 3.64 -4.49
CA PHE A 133 14.85 3.37 -4.13
C PHE A 133 15.09 3.16 -2.64
N LEU A 134 14.17 3.63 -1.79
CA LEU A 134 14.30 3.64 -0.33
C LEU A 134 13.21 2.82 0.35
N GLY A 135 12.45 2.06 -0.43
CA GLY A 135 11.41 1.17 0.05
C GLY A 135 12.01 -0.04 0.76
N GLU A 136 11.24 -0.58 1.71
CA GLU A 136 11.59 -1.76 2.49
C GLU A 136 11.60 -3.07 1.66
N GLN A 137 11.15 -3.00 0.41
CA GLN A 137 11.10 -4.14 -0.51
C GLN A 137 12.46 -4.82 -0.71
N GLY A 138 13.55 -4.05 -0.63
CA GLY A 138 14.90 -4.62 -0.62
C GLY A 138 15.13 -5.55 0.57
N GLY A 139 14.74 -5.13 1.78
CA GLY A 139 14.84 -5.95 2.99
C GLY A 139 13.95 -7.18 2.95
N GLU A 140 12.72 -7.06 2.46
CA GLU A 140 11.80 -8.20 2.28
C GLU A 140 12.38 -9.24 1.31
N SER A 141 13.01 -8.81 0.22
CA SER A 141 13.67 -9.71 -0.74
C SER A 141 14.86 -10.46 -0.10
N VAL A 142 15.63 -9.77 0.76
CA VAL A 142 16.73 -10.38 1.53
C VAL A 142 16.19 -11.42 2.49
N HIS A 143 15.12 -11.13 3.23
CA HIS A 143 14.47 -12.10 4.11
C HIS A 143 13.99 -13.34 3.36
N ALA A 144 13.32 -13.17 2.22
CA ALA A 144 12.87 -14.28 1.39
C ALA A 144 14.06 -15.13 0.91
N ARG A 145 15.18 -14.49 0.55
CA ARG A 145 16.40 -15.18 0.11
C ARG A 145 17.05 -15.96 1.25
N ILE A 146 17.19 -15.37 2.43
CA ILE A 146 17.72 -16.03 3.62
C ILE A 146 16.87 -17.26 3.96
N ASN A 147 15.54 -17.16 3.90
CA ASN A 147 14.64 -18.28 4.13
C ASN A 147 14.78 -19.39 3.08
N ALA A 148 15.09 -19.05 1.82
CA ALA A 148 15.42 -20.05 0.81
C ALA A 148 16.71 -20.81 1.16
N ILE A 149 17.79 -20.08 1.45
CA ILE A 149 19.08 -20.70 1.81
C ILE A 149 18.95 -21.56 3.07
N LYS A 150 18.21 -21.08 4.08
CA LYS A 150 17.97 -21.82 5.33
C LYS A 150 17.26 -23.16 5.08
N ARG A 151 16.36 -23.23 4.10
CA ARG A 151 15.68 -24.48 3.71
C ARG A 151 16.66 -25.47 3.09
N ASP A 152 17.65 -25.01 2.34
CA ASP A 152 18.66 -25.86 1.70
C ASP A 152 19.62 -26.49 2.72
N VAL A 153 19.88 -25.80 3.84
CA VAL A 153 20.80 -26.24 4.90
C VAL A 153 20.11 -26.87 6.11
N ARG A 154 18.81 -27.17 6.01
CA ARG A 154 17.98 -27.72 7.10
C ARG A 154 18.47 -29.05 7.70
N GLY A 155 19.39 -29.74 7.02
CA GLY A 155 20.01 -30.98 7.49
C GLY A 155 21.09 -30.78 8.56
N LEU A 156 21.55 -29.54 8.77
CA LEU A 156 22.49 -29.20 9.83
C LEU A 156 21.76 -29.16 11.18
N LYS A 157 22.33 -29.83 12.18
CA LYS A 157 21.75 -29.90 13.53
C LYS A 157 22.19 -28.76 14.45
N ASP A 158 23.30 -28.10 14.12
CA ASP A 158 23.86 -27.01 14.91
C ASP A 158 23.40 -25.65 14.34
N GLU A 159 22.88 -24.79 15.22
CA GLU A 159 22.37 -23.47 14.84
C GLU A 159 23.49 -22.55 14.35
N LEU A 160 24.70 -22.67 14.92
CA LEU A 160 25.84 -21.87 14.49
C LEU A 160 26.28 -22.28 13.09
N ALA A 161 26.35 -23.59 12.80
CA ALA A 161 26.63 -24.10 11.46
C ALA A 161 25.57 -23.67 10.43
N VAL A 162 24.28 -23.64 10.80
CA VAL A 162 23.20 -23.11 9.95
C VAL A 162 23.42 -21.63 9.64
N LEU A 163 23.67 -20.81 10.67
CA LEU A 163 23.87 -19.38 10.51
C LEU A 163 25.09 -19.08 9.63
N GLU A 164 26.23 -19.72 9.91
CA GLU A 164 27.45 -19.52 9.14
C GLU A 164 27.27 -19.89 7.67
N SER A 165 26.61 -21.02 7.39
CA SER A 165 26.32 -21.46 6.02
C SER A 165 25.37 -20.52 5.28
N VAL A 166 24.33 -20.04 5.96
CA VAL A 166 23.39 -19.05 5.41
C VAL A 166 24.12 -17.75 5.05
N MET A 167 24.92 -17.21 5.96
CA MET A 167 25.63 -15.95 5.76
C MET A 167 26.67 -16.04 4.64
N LYS A 168 27.48 -17.12 4.61
CA LYS A 168 28.46 -17.33 3.54
C LYS A 168 27.79 -17.46 2.17
N THR A 169 26.72 -18.25 2.09
CA THR A 169 25.98 -18.46 0.85
C THR A 169 25.36 -17.16 0.36
N HIS A 170 24.73 -16.39 1.26
CA HIS A 170 24.14 -15.10 0.90
C HIS A 170 25.21 -14.12 0.40
N TRP A 171 26.32 -13.98 1.12
CA TRP A 171 27.45 -13.13 0.73
C TRP A 171 27.99 -13.44 -0.68
N VAL A 172 28.21 -14.71 -0.98
CA VAL A 172 28.71 -15.14 -2.31
C VAL A 172 27.72 -14.77 -3.42
N GLN A 173 26.41 -14.85 -3.14
CA GLN A 173 25.36 -14.56 -4.11
C GLN A 173 25.13 -13.06 -4.35
N THR A 174 25.45 -12.21 -3.37
CA THR A 174 25.22 -10.76 -3.44
C THR A 174 26.47 -9.94 -3.71
N ARG A 175 27.66 -10.57 -3.79
CA ARG A 175 28.90 -9.83 -4.11
C ARG A 175 28.81 -9.26 -5.54
N PRO A 176 29.17 -7.98 -5.75
CA PRO A 176 29.28 -7.41 -7.10
C PRO A 176 30.28 -8.22 -7.94
N GLY A 177 29.89 -8.65 -9.14
CA GLY A 177 30.73 -9.46 -10.05
C GLY A 177 30.57 -10.99 -9.91
N ALA A 178 29.55 -11.48 -9.21
CA ALA A 178 29.21 -12.91 -9.15
C ALA A 178 28.29 -13.41 -10.28
N GLN A 179 28.13 -12.64 -11.36
CA GLN A 179 27.43 -13.06 -12.58
C GLN A 179 28.41 -13.17 -13.74
#